data_AF-A0A915NRL5-F1
#
_entry.id   AF-A0A915NRL5-F1
#
_cell.length_a   1.000
_cell.length_b   1.000
_cell.length_c   1.000
_cell.angle_alpha   90.00
_cell.angle_beta   90.00
_cell.angle_gamma   90.00
#
_symmetry.space_group_name_H-M   'P 1'
#
loop_
_entity.id
_entity.type
_entity.pdbx_description
1 polymer ?
#
loop_
_entity_poly.entity_id
_entity_poly.type
_entity_poly.pdbx_seq_one_letter_code
_entity_poly.pdbx_strand_id
1 'polypeptide(L)'
;MTRPLIWSDNNLFILAFLVRLFFILYARIHDYLFNLNFTDVDYEVFTEAALLVLQGSSPYNLSTYRYSPIIAWILVPNYLFEDFGKIIFSILDVLVGWIQLQYFTQSNKISTTKKEIISNKLILFRRSICLLWLFNLFNIIIATRGNSDALICFLNLLIMLELSKGNYLLSAFIHGLATHLRIFPASIFSFLLSTFIFYLFYGQSFIYSSFLYHLTRVDVSHNFSPYFLPLYLSMNNKEWTKFIGIFSFFPQIICNAFFALKFSNDLPFCWFLTTFAFVSFNKVSTSQYFIWYFCFLPLIIHKIKLNLNKLFLLLAIWLFAQENMGKKRKAFEDINKKATGVRFDKLKGQHILKNPGVVHAIIEKSAIKGTDTVMEVGSGTGNMSLKIMQRAKKLIAFEIDPKMVAELQKRIIGTQNQYKLKIITGDVIKIKEWPQFDICVSNLPYKISSPFVFRLLLQRPLPRYAVLMFQKEFADRLTASPGSKCYCRLSVSVQLLAKVEHLMKVKRSEFVPPPKVDSAVVRIEPRSPPPAICYKEWDGMLRIAFMRKNKTILSLFKQKNVVNILERNYKIVCKSKGKEIPDDFSMEELIERSLVDGQFANRRARTMSIEDFLALLINFNKEDIHFS
;
A
#
# COMPACT_ATOMS: atom_id res chain seq x y z
N MET A 1 24.94 -21.34 -39.24
CA MET A 1 25.23 -19.94 -39.62
C MET A 1 25.46 -19.09 -38.36
N THR A 2 26.72 -18.96 -37.93
CA THR A 2 27.14 -18.18 -36.76
C THR A 2 27.63 -16.80 -37.20
N ARG A 3 26.70 -15.86 -37.47
CA ARG A 3 27.09 -14.45 -37.56
C ARG A 3 27.68 -14.00 -36.23
N PRO A 4 28.88 -13.40 -36.19
CA PRO A 4 29.43 -12.83 -34.96
C PRO A 4 28.45 -11.78 -34.43
N LEU A 5 28.33 -11.67 -33.10
CA LEU A 5 27.66 -10.51 -32.51
C LEU A 5 28.40 -9.27 -33.00
N ILE A 6 27.67 -8.30 -33.53
CA ILE A 6 28.20 -7.08 -34.16
C ILE A 6 28.94 -6.20 -33.12
N TRP A 7 28.74 -6.45 -31.82
CA TRP A 7 29.16 -5.58 -30.72
C TRP A 7 30.15 -6.29 -29.79
N SER A 8 31.14 -5.55 -29.28
CA SER A 8 32.04 -6.02 -28.22
C SER A 8 31.29 -6.23 -26.90
N ASP A 9 31.80 -7.11 -26.03
CA ASP A 9 31.16 -7.41 -24.74
C ASP A 9 30.95 -6.11 -23.91
N ASN A 10 31.94 -5.22 -23.89
CA ASN A 10 31.84 -3.93 -23.19
C ASN A 10 30.70 -3.05 -23.73
N ASN A 11 30.57 -2.93 -25.05
CA ASN A 11 29.51 -2.13 -25.65
C ASN A 11 28.12 -2.68 -25.33
N LEU A 12 28.01 -4.00 -25.20
CA LEU A 12 26.76 -4.67 -24.88
C LEU A 12 26.31 -4.40 -23.43
N PHE A 13 27.23 -4.47 -22.46
CA PHE A 13 26.92 -4.12 -21.06
C PHE A 13 26.63 -2.63 -20.89
N ILE A 14 27.35 -1.75 -21.59
CA ILE A 14 27.08 -0.30 -21.59
C ILE A 14 25.67 -0.04 -22.13
N LEU A 15 25.29 -0.65 -23.26
CA LEU A 15 23.95 -0.51 -23.81
C LEU A 15 22.88 -1.02 -22.84
N ALA A 16 23.10 -2.20 -22.24
CA ALA A 16 22.16 -2.75 -21.26
C ALA A 16 21.95 -1.80 -20.06
N PHE A 17 23.01 -1.13 -19.61
CA PHE A 17 22.91 -0.12 -18.56
C PHE A 17 22.20 1.16 -19.02
N LEU A 18 22.50 1.66 -20.22
CA LEU A 18 21.82 2.83 -20.81
C LEU A 18 20.32 2.60 -20.98
N VAL A 19 19.91 1.39 -21.39
CA VAL A 19 18.49 1.01 -21.45
C VAL A 19 17.84 1.10 -20.06
N ARG A 20 18.50 0.63 -19.00
CA ARG A 20 17.99 0.73 -17.62
C ARG A 20 17.88 2.18 -17.17
N LEU A 21 18.89 3.02 -17.46
CA LEU A 21 18.83 4.46 -17.18
C LEU A 21 17.64 5.15 -17.87
N PHE A 22 17.37 4.80 -19.13
CA PHE A 22 16.18 5.28 -19.84
C PHE A 22 14.89 4.93 -19.11
N PHE A 23 14.74 3.68 -18.64
CA PHE A 23 13.56 3.25 -17.88
C PHE A 23 13.45 3.91 -16.50
N ILE A 24 14.57 4.24 -15.84
CA ILE A 24 14.56 5.01 -14.58
C ILE A 24 14.06 6.43 -14.83
N LEU A 25 14.49 7.08 -15.91
CA LEU A 25 13.99 8.41 -16.29
C LEU A 25 12.50 8.34 -16.67
N TYR A 26 12.10 7.32 -17.42
CA TYR A 26 10.70 7.06 -17.73
C TYR A 26 9.86 6.87 -16.46
N ALA A 27 10.39 6.18 -15.45
CA ALA A 27 9.69 5.97 -14.18
C ALA A 27 9.27 7.30 -13.54
N ARG A 28 10.15 8.32 -13.51
CA ARG A 28 9.81 9.66 -12.99
C ARG A 28 8.65 10.29 -13.75
N ILE A 29 8.70 10.23 -15.08
CA ILE A 29 7.65 10.79 -15.94
C ILE A 29 6.33 10.06 -15.70
N HIS A 30 6.38 8.73 -15.62
CA HIS A 30 5.20 7.91 -15.40
C HIS A 30 4.56 8.16 -14.02
N ASP A 31 5.37 8.20 -12.97
CA ASP A 31 4.90 8.43 -11.59
C ASP A 31 4.31 9.83 -11.41
N TYR A 32 4.77 10.80 -12.21
CA TYR A 32 4.17 12.15 -12.23
C TYR A 32 2.83 12.19 -12.99
N LEU A 33 2.71 11.47 -14.10
CA LEU A 33 1.55 11.57 -15.00
C LEU A 33 0.38 10.64 -14.62
N PHE A 34 0.67 9.48 -14.02
CA PHE A 34 -0.33 8.43 -13.81
C PHE A 34 -0.60 8.16 -12.33
N ASN A 35 -1.85 7.82 -12.01
CA ASN A 35 -2.26 7.47 -10.63
C ASN A 35 -1.70 6.13 -10.13
N LEU A 36 -1.18 5.28 -11.02
CA LEU A 36 -0.57 4.00 -10.67
C LEU A 36 0.94 4.13 -10.85
N ASN A 37 1.70 4.02 -9.76
CA ASN A 37 3.15 4.22 -9.83
C ASN A 37 3.84 3.07 -10.59
N PHE A 38 4.75 3.45 -11.48
CA PHE A 38 5.80 2.60 -12.00
C PHE A 38 6.80 2.26 -10.90
N THR A 39 7.22 3.19 -10.04
CA THR A 39 8.11 2.83 -8.92
C THR A 39 7.46 1.77 -8.01
N ASP A 40 8.26 0.81 -7.55
CA ASP A 40 7.80 -0.23 -6.63
C ASP A 40 7.52 0.38 -5.25
N VAL A 41 6.45 -0.06 -4.59
CA VAL A 41 6.09 0.42 -3.24
C VAL A 41 7.18 0.07 -2.24
N ASP A 42 7.84 -1.08 -2.45
CA ASP A 42 8.95 -1.49 -1.59
C ASP A 42 10.13 -0.51 -1.67
N TYR A 43 10.34 0.16 -2.81
CA TYR A 43 11.40 1.15 -2.97
C TYR A 43 11.16 2.40 -2.13
N GLU A 44 9.90 2.84 -2.02
CA GLU A 44 9.49 3.92 -1.12
C GLU A 44 9.74 3.52 0.35
N VAL A 45 9.36 2.29 0.71
CA VAL A 45 9.60 1.73 2.06
C VAL A 45 11.09 1.64 2.39
N PHE A 46 11.94 1.28 1.43
CA PHE A 46 13.39 1.28 1.64
C PHE A 46 13.93 2.69 1.87
N THR A 47 13.44 3.66 1.10
CA THR A 47 13.89 5.05 1.15
C THR A 47 13.51 5.70 2.48
N GLU A 48 12.28 5.47 2.97
CA GLU A 48 11.86 5.92 4.30
C GLU A 48 12.67 5.26 5.42
N ALA A 49 12.96 3.96 5.31
CA ALA A 49 13.77 3.26 6.29
C ALA A 49 15.24 3.73 6.29
N ALA A 50 15.79 4.05 5.12
CA ALA A 50 17.12 4.64 4.99
C ALA A 50 17.21 6.01 5.69
N LEU A 51 16.15 6.81 5.62
CA LEU A 51 16.03 8.08 6.33
C LEU A 51 15.99 7.88 7.86
N LEU A 52 15.31 6.84 8.36
CA LEU A 52 15.36 6.49 9.78
C LEU A 52 16.78 6.09 10.23
N VAL A 53 17.47 5.31 9.42
CA VAL A 53 18.87 4.91 9.67
C VAL A 53 19.78 6.15 9.73
N LEU A 54 19.62 7.08 8.79
CA LEU A 54 20.36 8.35 8.78
C LEU A 54 20.13 9.18 10.06
N GLN A 55 18.94 9.11 10.64
CA GLN A 55 18.57 9.77 11.90
C GLN A 55 19.01 9.00 13.15
N GLY A 56 19.80 7.93 13.01
CA GLY A 56 20.23 7.07 14.12
C GLY A 56 19.10 6.21 14.70
N SER A 57 17.97 6.10 14.01
CA SER A 57 16.81 5.30 14.42
C SER A 57 16.81 3.92 13.76
N SER A 58 16.09 2.97 14.37
CA SER A 58 15.89 1.65 13.78
C SER A 58 15.02 1.74 12.51
N PRO A 59 15.40 1.10 11.39
CA PRO A 59 14.56 1.03 10.20
C PRO A 59 13.24 0.29 10.46
N TYR A 60 13.20 -0.59 11.47
CA TYR A 60 12.00 -1.31 11.87
C TYR A 60 10.97 -0.48 12.65
N ASN A 61 11.32 0.76 13.03
CA ASN A 61 10.33 1.71 13.53
C ASN A 61 9.29 2.04 12.46
N LEU A 62 9.65 1.88 11.17
CA LEU A 62 8.70 1.86 10.08
C LEU A 62 7.96 0.51 10.07
N SER A 63 6.68 0.53 10.43
CA SER A 63 5.87 -0.69 10.56
C SER A 63 5.71 -1.47 9.25
N THR A 64 5.98 -0.86 8.09
CA THR A 64 5.96 -1.50 6.77
C THR A 64 7.32 -2.10 6.38
N TYR A 65 8.42 -1.73 7.05
CA TYR A 65 9.74 -2.26 6.75
C TYR A 65 9.92 -3.68 7.31
N ARG A 66 10.17 -4.63 6.41
CA ARG A 66 10.32 -6.07 6.70
C ARG A 66 11.53 -6.69 6.00
N TYR A 67 12.53 -5.87 5.70
CA TYR A 67 13.72 -6.24 4.94
C TYR A 67 14.97 -6.19 5.81
N SER A 68 16.09 -6.73 5.32
CA SER A 68 17.36 -6.65 6.04
C SER A 68 17.77 -5.18 6.27
N PRO A 69 18.31 -4.79 7.44
CA PRO A 69 18.73 -3.40 7.68
C PRO A 69 19.80 -2.95 6.70
N ILE A 70 20.60 -3.88 6.17
CA ILE A 70 21.66 -3.60 5.20
C ILE A 70 21.10 -2.86 3.98
N ILE A 71 19.88 -3.19 3.54
CA ILE A 71 19.26 -2.51 2.39
C ILE A 71 19.01 -1.03 2.72
N ALA A 72 18.47 -0.72 3.90
CA ALA A 72 18.29 0.65 4.36
C ALA A 72 19.63 1.40 4.48
N TRP A 73 20.68 0.75 4.98
CA TRP A 73 22.03 1.32 5.06
C TRP A 73 22.63 1.64 3.69
N ILE A 74 22.54 0.71 2.72
CA ILE A 74 23.00 0.92 1.34
C ILE A 74 22.27 2.09 0.70
N LEU A 75 20.99 2.28 1.03
CA LEU A 75 20.12 3.28 0.42
C LEU A 75 20.07 4.62 1.16
N VAL A 76 20.90 4.84 2.18
CA VAL A 76 21.02 6.16 2.85
C VAL A 76 21.21 7.32 1.84
N PRO A 77 22.01 7.17 0.76
CA PRO A 77 22.15 8.24 -0.24
C PRO A 77 20.88 8.55 -1.05
N ASN A 78 19.81 7.74 -0.97
CA ASN A 78 18.52 8.09 -1.58
C ASN A 78 17.98 9.43 -1.08
N TYR A 79 18.36 9.85 0.13
CA TYR A 79 18.01 11.17 0.66
C TYR A 79 18.57 12.32 -0.18
N LEU A 80 19.76 12.15 -0.75
CA LEU A 80 20.40 13.15 -1.63
C LEU A 80 19.93 13.01 -3.08
N PHE A 81 19.74 11.77 -3.53
CA PHE A 81 19.34 11.46 -4.89
C PHE A 81 18.34 10.30 -4.91
N GLU A 82 17.06 10.61 -5.12
CA GLU A 82 15.94 9.67 -4.94
C GLU A 82 16.07 8.37 -5.75
N ASP A 83 16.64 8.43 -6.95
CA ASP A 83 16.84 7.24 -7.80
C ASP A 83 18.16 6.50 -7.57
N PHE A 84 18.94 6.89 -6.55
CA PHE A 84 20.24 6.28 -6.27
C PHE A 84 20.15 4.76 -6.17
N GLY A 85 19.17 4.26 -5.40
CA GLY A 85 18.90 2.84 -5.27
C GLY A 85 18.52 2.15 -6.57
N LYS A 86 17.67 2.77 -7.41
CA LYS A 86 17.31 2.22 -8.74
C LYS A 86 18.55 2.09 -9.63
N ILE A 87 19.46 3.06 -9.57
CA ILE A 87 20.74 3.00 -10.29
C ILE A 87 21.60 1.86 -9.76
N ILE A 88 21.78 1.74 -8.43
CA ILE A 88 22.54 0.65 -7.83
C ILE A 88 21.97 -0.71 -8.22
N PHE A 89 20.67 -0.91 -8.09
CA PHE A 89 20.02 -2.19 -8.43
C PHE A 89 20.16 -2.49 -9.93
N SER A 90 20.10 -1.48 -10.79
CA SER A 90 20.35 -1.62 -12.22
C SER A 90 21.81 -1.97 -12.55
N ILE A 91 22.78 -1.40 -11.82
CA ILE A 91 24.20 -1.76 -11.96
C ILE A 91 24.40 -3.22 -11.57
N LEU A 92 23.87 -3.63 -10.40
CA LEU A 92 23.97 -5.00 -9.92
C LEU A 92 23.31 -6.00 -10.88
N ASP A 93 22.16 -5.64 -11.45
CA ASP A 93 21.47 -6.46 -12.45
C ASP A 93 22.29 -6.64 -13.75
N VAL A 94 22.99 -5.60 -14.20
CA VAL A 94 23.93 -5.72 -15.34
C VAL A 94 25.16 -6.56 -14.96
N LEU A 95 25.69 -6.37 -13.75
CA LEU A 95 26.81 -7.15 -13.22
C LEU A 95 26.49 -8.64 -13.07
N VAL A 96 25.24 -9.01 -12.81
CA VAL A 96 24.80 -10.42 -12.86
C VAL A 96 25.12 -11.04 -14.23
N GLY A 97 24.78 -10.35 -15.32
CA GLY A 97 25.11 -10.82 -16.67
C GLY A 97 26.61 -10.93 -16.91
N TRP A 98 27.40 -10.03 -16.33
CA TRP A 98 28.86 -10.08 -16.41
C TRP A 98 29.43 -11.27 -15.63
N ILE A 99 28.96 -11.53 -14.41
CA ILE A 99 29.38 -12.69 -13.61
C ILE A 99 29.06 -14.00 -14.34
N GLN A 100 27.87 -14.11 -14.96
CA GLN A 100 27.51 -15.28 -15.76
C GLN A 100 28.54 -15.53 -16.89
N LEU A 101 28.98 -14.48 -17.58
CA LEU A 101 30.00 -14.55 -18.63
C LEU A 101 31.37 -14.99 -18.08
N GLN A 102 31.79 -14.42 -16.95
CA GLN A 102 33.04 -14.78 -16.28
C GLN A 102 33.04 -16.23 -15.80
N TYR A 103 31.94 -16.68 -15.18
CA TYR A 103 31.78 -18.05 -14.70
C TYR A 103 31.94 -19.05 -15.85
N PHE A 104 31.22 -18.84 -16.96
CA PHE A 104 31.32 -19.74 -18.12
C PHE A 104 32.72 -19.78 -18.72
N THR A 105 33.41 -18.63 -18.78
CA THR A 105 34.78 -18.55 -19.28
C THR A 105 35.73 -19.33 -18.36
N GLN A 106 35.59 -19.18 -17.05
CA GLN A 106 36.39 -19.88 -16.05
C GLN A 106 36.14 -21.40 -16.06
N SER A 107 34.88 -21.84 -16.07
CA SER A 107 34.54 -23.27 -16.08
C SER A 107 35.02 -23.99 -17.34
N ASN A 108 35.17 -23.28 -18.47
CA ASN A 108 35.64 -23.85 -19.74
C ASN A 108 37.14 -23.66 -20.00
N LYS A 109 37.89 -22.96 -19.14
CA LYS A 109 39.37 -22.87 -19.25
C LYS A 109 40.07 -24.23 -19.06
N ILE A 110 39.38 -25.21 -18.47
CA ILE A 110 39.94 -26.52 -18.10
C ILE A 110 40.01 -27.51 -19.29
N SER A 111 39.44 -27.20 -20.47
CA SER A 111 39.46 -28.11 -21.64
C SER A 111 40.28 -27.55 -22.81
N THR A 112 41.60 -27.73 -22.74
CA THR A 112 42.53 -27.50 -23.86
C THR A 112 42.51 -28.71 -24.80
N THR A 113 41.60 -28.74 -25.78
CA THR A 113 41.81 -29.57 -26.99
C THR A 113 40.96 -29.18 -28.21
N LYS A 114 39.91 -28.34 -28.11
CA LYS A 114 39.09 -27.93 -29.28
C LYS A 114 38.65 -26.46 -29.24
N LYS A 115 39.53 -25.54 -29.65
CA LYS A 115 39.28 -24.07 -29.70
C LYS A 115 38.00 -23.69 -30.47
N GLU A 116 37.68 -24.39 -31.55
CA GLU A 116 36.54 -24.04 -32.44
C GLU A 116 35.17 -24.39 -31.85
N ILE A 117 35.06 -25.54 -31.16
CA ILE A 117 33.82 -25.94 -30.46
C ILE A 117 33.54 -25.02 -29.27
N ILE A 118 34.59 -24.57 -28.58
CA ILE A 118 34.51 -23.61 -27.47
C ILE A 118 34.00 -22.26 -27.97
N SER A 119 34.46 -21.80 -29.13
CA SER A 119 33.97 -20.58 -29.80
C SER A 119 32.46 -20.61 -30.05
N ASN A 120 31.94 -21.69 -30.66
CA ASN A 120 30.51 -21.80 -30.95
C ASN A 120 29.64 -21.91 -29.68
N LYS A 121 30.09 -22.63 -28.65
CA LYS A 121 29.40 -22.69 -27.35
C LYS A 121 29.40 -21.33 -26.64
N LEU A 122 30.51 -20.60 -26.69
CA LEU A 122 30.63 -19.27 -26.11
C LEU A 122 29.69 -18.28 -26.81
N ILE A 123 29.56 -18.33 -28.14
CA ILE A 123 28.63 -17.48 -28.89
C ILE A 123 27.17 -17.76 -28.49
N LEU A 124 26.79 -19.04 -28.39
CA LEU A 124 25.44 -19.42 -27.94
C LEU A 124 25.16 -18.97 -26.50
N PHE A 125 26.16 -19.09 -25.64
CA PHE A 125 26.08 -18.64 -24.25
C PHE A 125 25.96 -17.11 -24.12
N ARG A 126 26.73 -16.35 -24.90
CA ARG A 126 26.59 -14.88 -24.98
C ARG A 126 25.18 -14.49 -25.41
N ARG A 127 24.64 -15.16 -26.43
CA ARG A 127 23.26 -14.92 -26.89
C ARG A 127 22.22 -15.21 -25.81
N SER A 128 22.41 -16.27 -25.01
CA SER A 128 21.47 -16.58 -23.93
C SER A 128 21.49 -15.53 -22.82
N ILE A 129 22.66 -15.01 -22.43
CA ILE A 129 22.76 -13.91 -21.46
C ILE A 129 22.04 -12.66 -21.99
N CYS A 130 22.25 -12.32 -23.27
CA CYS A 130 21.62 -11.15 -23.89
C CYS A 130 20.08 -11.26 -23.87
N LEU A 131 19.55 -12.40 -24.32
CA LEU A 131 18.11 -12.60 -24.49
C LEU A 131 17.38 -12.85 -23.17
N LEU A 132 17.96 -13.64 -22.28
CA LEU A 132 17.28 -14.12 -21.07
C LEU A 132 17.54 -13.21 -19.86
N TRP A 133 18.59 -12.39 -19.88
CA TRP A 133 18.95 -11.52 -18.76
C TRP A 133 19.07 -10.03 -19.14
N LEU A 134 20.09 -9.64 -19.92
CA LEU A 134 20.45 -8.24 -20.09
C LEU A 134 19.39 -7.39 -20.81
N PHE A 135 18.78 -7.94 -21.87
CA PHE A 135 17.71 -7.31 -22.65
C PHE A 135 16.34 -7.96 -22.42
N ASN A 136 16.22 -8.77 -21.37
CA ASN A 136 14.92 -9.29 -20.97
C ASN A 136 14.12 -8.16 -20.31
N LEU A 137 13.04 -7.75 -20.97
CA LEU A 137 12.19 -6.64 -20.51
C LEU A 137 11.66 -6.85 -19.08
N PHE A 138 11.40 -8.10 -18.70
CA PHE A 138 10.94 -8.43 -17.35
C PHE A 138 11.96 -8.03 -16.27
N ASN A 139 13.24 -8.36 -16.48
CA ASN A 139 14.32 -8.04 -15.54
C ASN A 139 14.61 -6.54 -15.52
N ILE A 140 14.64 -5.91 -16.70
CA ILE A 140 14.83 -4.46 -16.83
C ILE A 140 13.77 -3.71 -16.02
N ILE A 141 12.50 -4.07 -16.19
CA ILE A 141 11.40 -3.42 -15.46
C ILE A 141 11.59 -3.61 -13.95
N ILE A 142 11.82 -4.83 -13.46
CA ILE A 142 11.91 -5.05 -12.01
C ILE A 142 13.08 -4.29 -11.38
N ALA A 143 14.26 -4.30 -12.00
CA ALA A 143 15.42 -3.54 -11.50
C ALA A 143 15.15 -2.03 -11.50
N THR A 144 14.56 -1.50 -12.58
CA THR A 144 14.32 -0.05 -12.74
C THR A 144 13.14 0.47 -11.92
N ARG A 145 12.22 -0.41 -11.49
CA ARG A 145 11.19 -0.10 -10.49
C ARG A 145 11.76 0.07 -9.07
N GLY A 146 13.02 -0.32 -8.82
CA GLY A 146 13.67 -0.17 -7.52
C GLY A 146 13.66 -1.44 -6.65
N ASN A 147 13.47 -2.61 -7.24
CA ASN A 147 13.49 -3.86 -6.48
C ASN A 147 14.94 -4.31 -6.16
N SER A 148 15.19 -4.70 -4.91
CA SER A 148 16.51 -5.13 -4.42
C SER A 148 16.94 -6.56 -4.76
N ASP A 149 16.08 -7.39 -5.37
CA ASP A 149 16.34 -8.81 -5.68
C ASP A 149 17.55 -9.02 -6.60
N ALA A 150 17.92 -8.01 -7.40
CA ALA A 150 19.15 -8.00 -8.18
C ALA A 150 20.41 -8.14 -7.31
N LEU A 151 20.41 -7.56 -6.11
CA LEU A 151 21.50 -7.71 -5.13
C LEU A 151 21.67 -9.18 -4.70
N ILE A 152 20.56 -9.87 -4.43
CA ILE A 152 20.59 -11.28 -4.01
C ILE A 152 21.10 -12.17 -5.15
N CYS A 153 20.64 -11.91 -6.38
CA CYS A 153 21.10 -12.65 -7.56
C CYS A 153 22.60 -12.45 -7.80
N PHE A 154 23.08 -11.21 -7.67
CA PHE A 154 24.49 -10.86 -7.78
C PHE A 154 25.34 -11.61 -6.75
N LEU A 155 24.96 -11.56 -5.47
CA LEU A 155 25.72 -12.22 -4.39
C LEU A 155 25.76 -13.74 -4.58
N ASN A 156 24.65 -14.38 -4.95
CA ASN A 156 24.61 -15.82 -5.18
C ASN A 156 25.51 -16.25 -6.35
N LEU A 157 25.45 -15.54 -7.47
CA LEU A 157 26.31 -15.86 -8.61
C LEU A 157 27.79 -15.55 -8.33
N LEU A 158 28.08 -14.55 -7.50
CA LEU A 158 29.44 -14.26 -7.06
C LEU A 158 30.02 -15.40 -6.20
N ILE A 159 29.23 -15.96 -5.28
CA ILE A 159 29.61 -17.17 -4.52
C ILE A 159 29.97 -18.30 -5.49
N MET A 160 29.12 -18.55 -6.48
CA MET A 160 29.35 -19.60 -7.48
C MET A 160 30.62 -19.36 -8.31
N LEU A 161 30.90 -18.10 -8.66
CA LEU A 161 32.14 -17.72 -9.35
C LEU A 161 33.38 -17.96 -8.48
N GLU A 162 33.36 -17.56 -7.21
CA GLU A 162 34.50 -17.75 -6.31
C GLU A 162 34.74 -19.23 -5.98
N LEU A 163 33.68 -20.03 -5.85
CA LEU A 163 33.80 -21.49 -5.74
C LEU A 163 34.46 -22.09 -6.99
N SER A 164 34.12 -21.61 -8.20
CA SER A 164 34.75 -22.09 -9.44
C SER A 164 36.23 -21.73 -9.57
N LYS A 165 36.70 -20.73 -8.80
CA LYS A 165 38.11 -20.34 -8.71
C LYS A 165 38.86 -21.10 -7.60
N GLY A 166 38.16 -21.84 -6.73
CA GLY A 166 38.73 -22.50 -5.55
C GLY A 166 38.82 -21.62 -4.30
N ASN A 167 38.21 -20.43 -4.30
CA ASN A 167 38.29 -19.45 -3.20
C ASN A 167 37.20 -19.72 -2.14
N TYR A 168 37.33 -20.81 -1.38
CA TYR A 168 36.30 -21.25 -0.43
C TYR A 168 36.03 -20.26 0.71
N LEU A 169 37.07 -19.60 1.24
CA LEU A 169 36.93 -18.67 2.37
C LEU A 169 36.17 -17.39 1.98
N LEU A 170 36.51 -16.82 0.83
CA LEU A 170 35.78 -15.67 0.27
C LEU A 170 34.33 -16.04 -0.07
N SER A 171 34.12 -17.21 -0.66
CA SER A 171 32.79 -17.76 -0.92
C SER A 171 31.96 -17.89 0.37
N ALA A 172 32.54 -18.41 1.46
CA ALA A 172 31.85 -18.55 2.74
C ALA A 172 31.47 -17.20 3.36
N PHE A 173 32.37 -16.20 3.25
CA PHE A 173 32.09 -14.84 3.71
C PHE A 173 30.94 -14.18 2.92
N ILE A 174 31.00 -14.22 1.59
CA ILE A 174 29.93 -13.68 0.72
C ILE A 174 28.62 -14.42 0.98
N HIS A 175 28.67 -15.74 1.20
CA HIS A 175 27.50 -16.51 1.57
C HIS A 175 26.89 -16.06 2.90
N GLY A 176 27.70 -15.72 3.91
CA GLY A 176 27.21 -15.10 5.15
C GLY A 176 26.49 -13.76 4.94
N LEU A 177 27.02 -12.91 4.05
CA LEU A 177 26.38 -11.66 3.66
C LEU A 177 25.05 -11.91 2.92
N ALA A 178 25.03 -12.91 2.04
CA ALA A 178 23.84 -13.33 1.32
C ALA A 178 22.80 -14.00 2.23
N THR A 179 23.22 -14.70 3.30
CA THR A 179 22.31 -15.37 4.24
C THR A 179 21.68 -14.42 5.26
N HIS A 180 22.23 -13.22 5.42
CA HIS A 180 21.48 -12.05 5.92
C HIS A 180 20.24 -11.72 5.08
N LEU A 181 20.11 -12.36 3.91
CA LEU A 181 18.97 -12.31 3.02
C LEU A 181 18.24 -13.69 2.86
N ARG A 182 18.65 -14.79 3.56
CA ARG A 182 17.97 -16.10 3.92
C ARG A 182 18.90 -17.37 3.96
N ILE A 183 18.53 -18.42 4.74
CA ILE A 183 19.32 -19.42 5.57
C ILE A 183 19.89 -20.73 4.91
N PHE A 184 21.06 -21.32 5.35
CA PHE A 184 21.42 -22.80 5.53
C PHE A 184 22.90 -23.13 6.04
N PRO A 185 23.37 -24.38 6.38
CA PRO A 185 24.13 -24.70 7.62
C PRO A 185 25.64 -24.36 7.73
N ALA A 186 26.44 -24.35 6.66
CA ALA A 186 27.86 -23.94 6.77
C ALA A 186 27.99 -22.43 7.03
N SER A 187 26.92 -21.68 6.72
CA SER A 187 26.75 -20.28 7.09
C SER A 187 26.23 -20.08 8.50
N ILE A 188 26.03 -21.12 9.33
CA ILE A 188 25.46 -20.94 10.69
C ILE A 188 26.30 -19.96 11.49
N PHE A 189 27.63 -20.03 11.43
CA PHE A 189 28.45 -19.08 12.18
C PHE A 189 28.29 -17.64 11.67
N SER A 190 28.38 -17.40 10.36
CA SER A 190 28.23 -16.05 9.80
C SER A 190 26.79 -15.52 9.93
N PHE A 191 25.80 -16.38 9.81
CA PHE A 191 24.39 -16.12 10.03
C PHE A 191 24.10 -15.80 11.50
N LEU A 192 24.57 -16.62 12.45
CA LEU A 192 24.39 -16.39 13.88
C LEU A 192 25.13 -15.12 14.31
N LEU A 193 26.35 -14.90 13.82
CA LEU A 193 27.14 -13.72 14.12
C LEU A 193 26.44 -12.45 13.63
N SER A 194 26.03 -12.39 12.37
CA SER A 194 25.35 -11.18 11.88
C SER A 194 23.92 -11.06 12.41
N THR A 195 23.20 -12.16 12.66
CA THR A 195 21.90 -12.15 13.36
C THR A 195 22.07 -11.58 14.77
N PHE A 196 23.13 -11.97 15.47
CA PHE A 196 23.48 -11.45 16.78
C PHE A 196 23.84 -9.96 16.72
N ILE A 197 24.68 -9.53 15.77
CA ILE A 197 25.01 -8.11 15.56
C ILE A 197 23.73 -7.28 15.35
N PHE A 198 22.84 -7.70 14.45
CA PHE A 198 21.60 -6.95 14.22
C PHE A 198 20.58 -7.05 15.35
N TYR A 199 20.60 -8.14 16.12
CA TYR A 199 19.85 -8.23 17.36
C TYR A 199 20.36 -7.24 18.41
N LEU A 200 21.68 -7.03 18.53
CA LEU A 200 22.24 -6.00 19.41
C LEU A 200 21.76 -4.59 19.05
N PHE A 201 21.67 -4.29 17.74
CA PHE A 201 21.21 -2.98 17.27
C PHE A 201 19.68 -2.79 17.37
N TYR A 202 18.88 -3.83 17.12
CA TYR A 202 17.45 -3.68 16.85
C TYR A 202 16.52 -4.54 17.70
N GLY A 203 17.06 -5.42 18.55
CA GLY A 203 16.33 -6.26 19.49
C GLY A 203 15.30 -7.19 18.84
N GLN A 204 14.22 -7.47 19.57
CA GLN A 204 13.20 -8.45 19.18
C GLN A 204 12.44 -8.09 17.89
N SER A 205 12.35 -6.79 17.58
CA SER A 205 11.71 -6.29 16.36
C SER A 205 12.37 -6.85 15.09
N PHE A 206 13.70 -7.06 15.13
CA PHE A 206 14.44 -7.67 14.03
C PHE A 206 14.03 -9.13 13.83
N ILE A 207 14.07 -9.95 14.89
CA ILE A 207 13.75 -11.39 14.81
C ILE A 207 12.34 -11.61 14.29
N TYR A 208 11.37 -10.84 14.80
CA TYR A 208 10.00 -10.95 14.35
C TYR A 208 9.82 -10.56 12.88
N SER A 209 10.38 -9.42 12.48
CA SER A 209 10.19 -8.86 11.14
C SER A 209 10.92 -9.65 10.06
N SER A 210 12.15 -10.09 10.33
CA SER A 210 13.01 -10.78 9.36
C SER A 210 12.65 -12.26 9.21
N PHE A 211 12.16 -12.91 10.26
CA PHE A 211 11.95 -14.37 10.27
C PHE A 211 10.49 -14.77 10.58
N LEU A 212 9.98 -14.42 11.76
CA LEU A 212 8.72 -14.98 12.27
C LEU A 212 7.48 -14.53 11.48
N TYR A 213 7.47 -13.30 10.97
CA TYR A 213 6.35 -12.75 10.20
C TYR A 213 6.05 -13.57 8.94
N HIS A 214 7.08 -14.06 8.24
CA HIS A 214 6.91 -14.83 7.00
C HIS A 214 6.28 -16.21 7.23
N LEU A 215 6.42 -16.77 8.43
CA LEU A 215 5.79 -18.06 8.79
C LEU A 215 4.27 -17.94 8.87
N THR A 216 3.75 -16.80 9.31
CA THR A 216 2.30 -16.59 9.54
C THR A 216 1.58 -15.85 8.43
N ARG A 217 2.32 -15.15 7.53
CA ARG A 217 1.72 -14.42 6.40
C ARG A 217 0.92 -15.34 5.47
N VAL A 218 -0.28 -14.89 5.11
CA VAL A 218 -1.13 -15.45 4.04
C VAL A 218 -1.49 -14.30 3.10
N ASP A 219 -1.11 -14.43 1.83
CA ASP A 219 -1.46 -13.44 0.81
C ASP A 219 -2.36 -14.07 -0.24
N VAL A 220 -3.50 -13.41 -0.45
CA VAL A 220 -4.61 -13.92 -1.26
C VAL A 220 -4.92 -13.00 -2.42
N SER A 221 -4.09 -11.98 -2.63
CA SER A 221 -4.18 -11.09 -3.78
C SER A 221 -2.89 -11.24 -4.61
N HIS A 222 -3.00 -11.37 -5.92
CA HIS A 222 -1.85 -11.42 -6.83
C HIS A 222 -0.81 -12.51 -6.48
N ASN A 223 -1.28 -13.68 -6.04
CA ASN A 223 -0.45 -14.82 -5.65
C ASN A 223 -0.44 -15.88 -6.76
N PHE A 224 0.73 -16.14 -7.34
CA PHE A 224 0.97 -17.15 -8.37
C PHE A 224 1.14 -18.58 -7.80
N SER A 225 1.06 -18.72 -6.48
CA SER A 225 1.19 -20.01 -5.81
C SER A 225 0.12 -21.01 -6.29
N PRO A 226 0.46 -22.30 -6.47
CA PRO A 226 -0.54 -23.34 -6.70
C PRO A 226 -1.53 -23.49 -5.54
N TYR A 227 -1.16 -22.99 -4.35
CA TYR A 227 -2.01 -23.02 -3.15
C TYR A 227 -2.93 -21.81 -3.02
N PHE A 228 -2.88 -20.84 -3.95
CA PHE A 228 -3.70 -19.64 -3.92
C PHE A 228 -5.20 -19.95 -3.79
N LEU A 229 -5.76 -20.82 -4.64
CA LEU A 229 -7.19 -21.11 -4.64
C LEU A 229 -7.64 -21.84 -3.37
N PRO A 230 -6.96 -22.91 -2.91
CA PRO A 230 -7.26 -23.53 -1.62
C PRO A 230 -7.20 -22.55 -0.44
N LEU A 231 -6.15 -21.72 -0.36
CA LEU A 231 -6.01 -20.70 0.70
C LEU A 231 -7.12 -19.64 0.63
N TYR A 232 -7.54 -19.27 -0.58
CA TYR A 232 -8.66 -18.34 -0.79
C TYR A 232 -9.98 -18.92 -0.32
N LEU A 233 -10.28 -20.18 -0.68
CA LEU A 233 -11.52 -20.86 -0.30
C LEU A 233 -11.57 -21.15 1.22
N SER A 234 -10.42 -21.40 1.86
CA SER A 234 -10.36 -21.67 3.29
C SER A 234 -10.33 -20.42 4.17
N MET A 235 -10.31 -19.19 3.62
CA MET A 235 -10.13 -17.95 4.42
C MET A 235 -11.09 -17.80 5.61
N ASN A 236 -12.30 -18.35 5.50
CA ASN A 236 -13.31 -18.29 6.57
C ASN A 236 -13.10 -19.33 7.67
N ASN A 237 -12.23 -20.33 7.45
CA ASN A 237 -11.89 -21.37 8.41
C ASN A 237 -10.39 -21.32 8.76
N LYS A 238 -10.09 -20.87 9.98
CA LYS A 238 -8.72 -20.66 10.45
C LYS A 238 -7.90 -21.96 10.51
N GLU A 239 -8.51 -23.08 10.87
CA GLU A 239 -7.81 -24.36 10.99
C GLU A 239 -7.37 -24.88 9.63
N TRP A 240 -8.28 -24.88 8.65
CA TRP A 240 -7.96 -25.26 7.27
C TRP A 240 -6.92 -24.35 6.62
N THR A 241 -7.01 -23.03 6.85
CA THR A 241 -6.00 -22.10 6.33
C THR A 241 -4.62 -22.37 6.92
N LYS A 242 -4.55 -22.65 8.23
CA LYS A 242 -3.29 -23.02 8.89
C LYS A 242 -2.75 -24.36 8.37
N PHE A 243 -3.62 -25.35 8.19
CA PHE A 243 -3.26 -26.65 7.64
C PHE A 243 -2.69 -26.53 6.22
N ILE A 244 -3.40 -25.87 5.31
CA ILE A 244 -2.94 -25.66 3.92
C ILE A 244 -1.62 -24.88 3.90
N GLY A 245 -1.50 -23.85 4.74
CA GLY A 245 -0.28 -23.04 4.85
C GLY A 245 0.95 -23.80 5.39
N ILE A 246 0.74 -24.84 6.21
CA ILE A 246 1.81 -25.75 6.64
C ILE A 246 2.08 -26.79 5.55
N PHE A 247 1.02 -27.37 4.99
CA PHE A 247 1.09 -28.41 3.97
C PHE A 247 1.88 -27.96 2.73
N SER A 248 1.77 -26.68 2.35
CA SER A 248 2.51 -26.11 1.21
C SER A 248 4.03 -26.25 1.32
N PHE A 249 4.59 -26.35 2.53
CA PHE A 249 6.03 -26.53 2.72
C PHE A 249 6.51 -27.95 2.42
N PHE A 250 5.64 -28.97 2.47
CA PHE A 250 6.06 -30.36 2.29
C PHE A 250 6.59 -30.65 0.88
N PRO A 251 5.85 -30.35 -0.21
CA PRO A 251 6.38 -30.56 -1.56
C PRO A 251 7.66 -29.76 -1.80
N GLN A 252 7.71 -28.54 -1.26
CA GLN A 252 8.87 -27.66 -1.34
C GLN A 252 10.12 -28.29 -0.71
N ILE A 253 10.02 -28.78 0.53
CA ILE A 253 11.14 -29.40 1.26
C ILE A 253 11.58 -30.71 0.57
N ILE A 254 10.61 -31.55 0.17
CA ILE A 254 10.88 -32.84 -0.47
C ILE A 254 11.62 -32.63 -1.80
N CYS A 255 11.12 -31.74 -2.67
CA CYS A 255 11.76 -31.44 -3.95
C CYS A 255 13.16 -30.84 -3.75
N ASN A 256 13.31 -29.90 -2.81
CA ASN A 256 14.61 -29.28 -2.54
C ASN A 256 15.64 -30.28 -2.04
N ALA A 257 15.28 -31.16 -1.10
CA ALA A 257 16.16 -32.21 -0.61
C ALA A 257 16.55 -33.17 -1.73
N PHE A 258 15.58 -33.61 -2.53
CA PHE A 258 15.82 -34.49 -3.67
C PHE A 258 16.76 -33.87 -4.71
N PHE A 259 16.51 -32.63 -5.14
CA PHE A 259 17.36 -31.96 -6.14
C PHE A 259 18.76 -31.66 -5.60
N ALA A 260 18.87 -31.23 -4.34
CA ALA A 260 20.16 -30.99 -3.70
C ALA A 260 21.03 -32.24 -3.67
N LEU A 261 20.45 -33.40 -3.28
CA LEU A 261 21.19 -34.66 -3.22
C LEU A 261 21.51 -35.23 -4.61
N LYS A 262 20.57 -35.12 -5.56
CA LYS A 262 20.72 -35.73 -6.89
C LYS A 262 21.65 -34.96 -7.82
N PHE A 263 21.65 -33.63 -7.73
CA PHE A 263 22.33 -32.75 -8.68
C PHE A 263 23.46 -31.93 -8.05
N SER A 264 23.89 -32.22 -6.82
CA SER A 264 24.99 -31.53 -6.12
C SER A 264 26.28 -31.39 -6.95
N ASN A 265 26.57 -32.35 -7.82
CA ASN A 265 27.74 -32.34 -8.71
C ASN A 265 27.71 -31.23 -9.78
N ASP A 266 26.53 -30.69 -10.09
CA ASP A 266 26.32 -29.65 -11.09
C ASP A 266 25.65 -28.43 -10.45
N LEU A 267 26.47 -27.60 -9.82
CA LEU A 267 26.01 -26.51 -8.96
C LEU A 267 24.99 -25.56 -9.65
N PRO A 268 25.22 -25.07 -10.89
CA PRO A 268 24.24 -24.21 -11.57
C PRO A 268 22.89 -24.90 -11.80
N PHE A 269 22.90 -26.18 -12.16
CA PHE A 269 21.67 -26.93 -12.40
C PHE A 269 20.93 -27.26 -11.11
N CYS A 270 21.69 -27.64 -10.07
CA CYS A 270 21.17 -27.86 -8.72
C CYS A 270 20.48 -26.60 -8.19
N TRP A 271 21.17 -25.45 -8.21
CA TRP A 271 20.65 -24.19 -7.69
C TRP A 271 19.46 -23.67 -8.48
N PHE A 272 19.43 -23.88 -9.80
CA PHE A 272 18.24 -23.62 -10.60
C PHE A 272 17.04 -24.45 -10.12
N LEU A 273 17.19 -25.78 -10.01
CA LEU A 273 16.09 -26.66 -9.66
C LEU A 273 15.58 -26.45 -8.23
N THR A 274 16.48 -26.27 -7.27
CA THR A 274 16.10 -26.00 -5.87
C THR A 274 15.42 -24.64 -5.75
N THR A 275 15.92 -23.60 -6.43
CA THR A 275 15.28 -22.27 -6.40
C THR A 275 13.94 -22.29 -7.13
N PHE A 276 13.85 -22.98 -8.27
CA PHE A 276 12.61 -23.14 -9.03
C PHE A 276 11.54 -23.88 -8.20
N ALA A 277 11.90 -24.99 -7.56
CA ALA A 277 10.99 -25.71 -6.68
C ALA A 277 10.59 -24.89 -5.45
N PHE A 278 11.55 -24.16 -4.85
CA PHE A 278 11.29 -23.25 -3.75
C PHE A 278 10.22 -22.21 -4.12
N VAL A 279 10.36 -21.55 -5.27
CA VAL A 279 9.42 -20.50 -5.70
C VAL A 279 8.09 -21.10 -6.16
N SER A 280 8.12 -22.21 -6.90
CA SER A 280 6.92 -22.85 -7.46
C SER A 280 5.99 -23.42 -6.38
N PHE A 281 6.55 -23.99 -5.32
CA PHE A 281 5.79 -24.55 -4.21
C PHE A 281 5.70 -23.61 -3.00
N ASN A 282 6.06 -22.33 -3.14
CA ASN A 282 5.86 -21.38 -2.06
C ASN A 282 4.36 -21.10 -1.86
N LYS A 283 3.91 -20.93 -0.61
CA LYS A 283 2.53 -20.52 -0.28
C LYS A 283 2.18 -19.12 -0.79
N VAL A 284 3.18 -18.24 -0.91
CA VAL A 284 3.03 -16.88 -1.44
C VAL A 284 4.10 -16.70 -2.51
N SER A 285 3.69 -16.49 -3.74
CA SER A 285 4.57 -16.30 -4.89
C SER A 285 4.13 -15.06 -5.66
N THR A 286 4.97 -14.02 -5.66
CA THR A 286 4.80 -12.81 -6.48
C THR A 286 5.66 -12.93 -7.73
N SER A 287 5.37 -12.14 -8.78
CA SER A 287 6.13 -12.19 -10.03
C SER A 287 7.62 -11.92 -9.84
N GLN A 288 8.00 -11.08 -8.87
CA GLN A 288 9.40 -10.73 -8.57
C GLN A 288 10.26 -11.97 -8.26
N TYR A 289 9.68 -13.02 -7.63
CA TYR A 289 10.41 -14.23 -7.25
C TYR A 289 10.91 -15.03 -8.47
N PHE A 290 10.35 -14.79 -9.66
CA PHE A 290 10.79 -15.47 -10.87
C PHE A 290 12.23 -15.12 -11.25
N ILE A 291 12.71 -13.93 -10.86
CA ILE A 291 14.10 -13.51 -11.07
C ILE A 291 15.08 -14.49 -10.41
N TRP A 292 14.72 -15.03 -9.24
CA TRP A 292 15.63 -15.84 -8.42
C TRP A 292 16.12 -17.11 -9.12
N TYR A 293 15.29 -17.73 -9.98
CA TYR A 293 15.72 -18.87 -10.79
C TYR A 293 16.03 -18.48 -12.24
N PHE A 294 15.49 -17.38 -12.76
CA PHE A 294 15.86 -16.86 -14.08
C PHE A 294 17.35 -16.48 -14.19
N CYS A 295 17.98 -16.07 -13.08
CA CYS A 295 19.40 -15.72 -13.07
C CYS A 295 20.31 -16.94 -13.35
N PHE A 296 19.81 -18.16 -13.14
CA PHE A 296 20.54 -19.39 -13.47
C PHE A 296 20.24 -19.92 -14.87
N LEU A 297 19.16 -19.44 -15.51
CA LEU A 297 18.71 -19.96 -16.81
C LEU A 297 19.77 -19.83 -17.92
N PRO A 298 20.49 -18.70 -18.07
CA PRO A 298 21.59 -18.60 -19.05
C PRO A 298 22.66 -19.68 -18.85
N LEU A 299 22.94 -20.06 -17.60
CA LEU A 299 23.95 -21.06 -17.23
C LEU A 299 23.56 -22.48 -17.63
N ILE A 300 22.27 -22.80 -17.62
CA ILE A 300 21.79 -24.18 -17.83
C ILE A 300 21.14 -24.39 -19.20
N ILE A 301 20.84 -23.33 -19.96
CA ILE A 301 20.06 -23.42 -21.20
C ILE A 301 20.63 -24.41 -22.21
N HIS A 302 21.97 -24.54 -22.28
CA HIS A 302 22.65 -25.46 -23.18
C HIS A 302 22.45 -26.93 -22.81
N LYS A 303 22.01 -27.22 -21.59
CA LYS A 303 21.68 -28.57 -21.09
C LYS A 303 20.20 -28.91 -21.36
N ILE A 304 19.36 -27.92 -21.63
CA ILE A 304 17.94 -28.11 -21.91
C ILE A 304 17.76 -28.57 -23.36
N LYS A 305 17.53 -29.88 -23.54
CA LYS A 305 17.18 -30.46 -24.85
C LYS A 305 15.65 -30.51 -25.02
N LEU A 306 15.07 -29.42 -25.51
CA LEU A 306 13.67 -29.38 -25.92
C LEU A 306 13.55 -29.51 -27.44
N ASN A 307 12.88 -30.56 -27.90
CA ASN A 307 12.46 -30.65 -29.29
C ASN A 307 11.27 -29.68 -29.53
N LEU A 308 11.14 -29.11 -30.73
CA LEU A 308 10.06 -28.20 -31.12
C LEU A 308 8.67 -28.79 -30.79
N ASN A 309 8.47 -30.09 -31.03
CA ASN A 309 7.21 -30.77 -30.72
C ASN A 309 6.89 -30.74 -29.21
N LYS A 310 7.89 -30.92 -28.34
CA LYS A 310 7.72 -30.82 -26.89
C LYS A 310 7.45 -29.39 -26.47
N LEU A 311 8.08 -28.41 -27.11
CA LEU A 311 7.84 -26.99 -26.85
C LEU A 311 6.40 -26.59 -27.21
N PHE A 312 5.93 -26.98 -28.39
CA PHE A 312 4.54 -26.76 -28.81
C PHE A 312 3.54 -27.45 -27.88
N LEU A 313 3.83 -28.70 -27.47
CA LEU A 313 2.99 -29.41 -26.51
C LEU A 313 2.92 -28.68 -25.15
N LEU A 314 4.06 -28.23 -24.62
CA LEU A 314 4.10 -27.48 -23.35
C LEU A 314 3.35 -26.15 -23.46
N LEU A 315 3.48 -25.43 -24.58
CA LEU A 315 2.72 -24.20 -24.85
C LEU A 315 1.22 -24.47 -24.98
N ALA A 316 0.83 -25.56 -25.65
CA ALA A 316 -0.57 -25.97 -25.77
C ALA A 316 -1.16 -26.35 -24.41
N ILE A 317 -0.43 -27.11 -23.58
CA ILE A 317 -0.84 -27.44 -22.20
C ILE A 317 -1.00 -26.17 -21.38
N TRP A 318 -0.04 -25.23 -21.48
CA TRP A 318 -0.12 -23.96 -20.77
C TRP A 318 -1.31 -23.11 -21.22
N LEU A 319 -1.51 -22.95 -22.54
CA LEU A 319 -2.66 -22.21 -23.10
C LEU A 319 -3.99 -22.85 -22.70
N PHE A 320 -4.10 -24.18 -22.75
CA PHE A 320 -5.29 -24.90 -22.34
C PHE A 320 -5.57 -24.76 -20.84
N ALA A 321 -4.53 -24.79 -20.00
CA ALA A 321 -4.67 -24.54 -18.56
C ALA A 321 -5.13 -23.10 -18.28
N GLN A 322 -4.60 -22.11 -19.02
CA GLN A 322 -5.04 -20.71 -18.93
C GLN A 322 -6.48 -20.53 -19.40
N GLU A 323 -6.87 -21.16 -20.51
CA GLU A 323 -8.23 -21.08 -21.03
C GLU A 323 -9.24 -21.71 -20.07
N ASN A 324 -8.93 -22.87 -19.48
CA ASN A 324 -9.80 -23.53 -18.51
C ASN A 324 -9.88 -22.78 -17.18
N MET A 325 -8.77 -22.18 -16.70
CA MET A 325 -8.84 -21.27 -15.56
C MET A 325 -9.64 -20.01 -15.88
N GLY A 326 -9.47 -19.46 -17.08
CA GLY A 326 -10.24 -18.32 -17.58
C GLY A 326 -11.73 -18.63 -17.66
N LYS A 327 -12.11 -19.78 -18.22
CA LYS A 327 -13.49 -20.27 -18.33
C LYS A 327 -14.08 -20.61 -16.96
N LYS A 328 -13.35 -21.27 -16.06
CA LYS A 328 -13.82 -21.52 -14.68
C LYS A 328 -13.98 -20.22 -13.90
N ARG A 329 -13.06 -19.25 -14.06
CA ARG A 329 -13.16 -17.92 -13.46
C ARG A 329 -14.36 -17.15 -14.02
N LYS A 330 -14.59 -17.20 -15.33
CA LYS A 330 -15.75 -16.60 -16.00
C LYS A 330 -17.05 -17.29 -15.58
N ALA A 331 -17.10 -18.62 -15.57
CA ALA A 331 -18.25 -19.41 -15.14
C ALA A 331 -18.57 -19.20 -13.65
N PHE A 332 -17.56 -19.07 -12.80
CA PHE A 332 -17.73 -18.76 -11.37
C PHE A 332 -18.12 -17.29 -11.13
N GLU A 333 -17.61 -16.37 -11.96
CA GLU A 333 -18.13 -15.01 -12.05
C GLU A 333 -19.56 -15.00 -12.60
N ASP A 334 -19.93 -15.89 -13.53
CA ASP A 334 -21.24 -16.03 -14.16
C ASP A 334 -22.28 -16.65 -13.22
N ILE A 335 -21.87 -17.60 -12.37
CA ILE A 335 -22.68 -18.14 -11.27
C ILE A 335 -22.92 -17.05 -10.21
N ASN A 336 -21.89 -16.25 -9.87
CA ASN A 336 -22.07 -15.06 -9.03
C ASN A 336 -22.89 -13.93 -9.71
N LYS A 337 -22.80 -13.79 -11.05
CA LYS A 337 -23.57 -12.83 -11.87
C LYS A 337 -25.05 -13.21 -11.91
N LYS A 338 -25.38 -14.50 -12.08
CA LYS A 338 -26.78 -14.98 -12.09
C LYS A 338 -27.45 -14.80 -10.73
N ALA A 339 -26.70 -14.82 -9.64
CA ALA A 339 -27.23 -14.60 -8.30
C ALA A 339 -27.47 -13.11 -7.93
N THR A 340 -26.91 -12.13 -8.67
CA THR A 340 -26.94 -10.71 -8.23
C THR A 340 -27.23 -9.65 -9.31
N GLY A 341 -27.28 -10.01 -10.60
CA GLY A 341 -27.81 -9.16 -11.68
C GLY A 341 -27.02 -7.90 -12.06
N VAL A 342 -26.16 -7.36 -11.19
CA VAL A 342 -25.48 -6.06 -11.39
C VAL A 342 -23.98 -6.18 -11.12
N ARG A 343 -23.16 -5.68 -12.06
CA ARG A 343 -21.68 -5.68 -11.95
C ARG A 343 -21.23 -4.48 -11.11
N PHE A 344 -20.80 -4.73 -9.87
CA PHE A 344 -20.26 -3.70 -8.98
C PHE A 344 -18.77 -3.44 -9.24
N ASP A 345 -18.39 -2.17 -9.30
CA ASP A 345 -16.99 -1.76 -9.44
C ASP A 345 -16.32 -1.68 -8.07
N LYS A 346 -15.49 -2.68 -7.76
CA LYS A 346 -14.73 -2.76 -6.50
C LYS A 346 -13.77 -1.57 -6.33
N LEU A 347 -13.26 -0.97 -7.41
CA LEU A 347 -12.32 0.15 -7.35
C LEU A 347 -13.01 1.45 -6.92
N LYS A 348 -14.30 1.59 -7.19
CA LYS A 348 -15.12 2.72 -6.74
C LYS A 348 -15.58 2.60 -5.29
N GLY A 349 -15.29 1.48 -4.61
CA GLY A 349 -15.72 1.23 -3.24
C GLY A 349 -17.23 1.01 -3.11
N GLN A 350 -17.89 0.53 -4.17
CA GLN A 350 -19.32 0.25 -4.18
C GLN A 350 -19.62 -0.99 -3.30
N HIS A 351 -20.31 -0.78 -2.18
CA HIS A 351 -20.79 -1.81 -1.27
C HIS A 351 -22.30 -1.65 -1.08
N ILE A 352 -23.10 -2.50 -1.73
CA ILE A 352 -24.57 -2.42 -1.64
C ILE A 352 -25.05 -3.17 -0.41
N LEU A 353 -25.85 -2.51 0.41
CA LEU A 353 -26.51 -3.14 1.54
C LEU A 353 -27.60 -4.11 1.03
N LYS A 354 -27.43 -5.41 1.26
CA LYS A 354 -28.37 -6.45 0.77
C LYS A 354 -29.45 -6.83 1.76
N ASN A 355 -29.20 -6.68 3.08
CA ASN A 355 -30.13 -7.17 4.10
C ASN A 355 -31.28 -6.17 4.31
N PRO A 356 -32.54 -6.55 4.00
CA PRO A 356 -33.69 -5.67 4.17
C PRO A 356 -33.94 -5.27 5.63
N GLY A 357 -33.60 -6.13 6.59
CA GLY A 357 -33.77 -5.83 8.02
C GLY A 357 -32.85 -4.71 8.50
N VAL A 358 -31.61 -4.66 8.00
CA VAL A 358 -30.70 -3.55 8.30
C VAL A 358 -31.17 -2.25 7.65
N VAL A 359 -31.64 -2.31 6.39
CA VAL A 359 -32.25 -1.16 5.72
C VAL A 359 -33.44 -0.64 6.54
N HIS A 360 -34.33 -1.53 6.97
CA HIS A 360 -35.49 -1.15 7.78
C HIS A 360 -35.08 -0.46 9.08
N ALA A 361 -34.13 -1.04 9.81
CA ALA A 361 -33.61 -0.47 11.05
C ALA A 361 -32.98 0.93 10.84
N ILE A 362 -32.26 1.15 9.74
CA ILE A 362 -31.71 2.47 9.40
C ILE A 362 -32.85 3.47 9.17
N ILE A 363 -33.85 3.10 8.38
CA ILE A 363 -34.98 3.99 8.03
C ILE A 363 -35.85 4.31 9.25
N GLU A 364 -36.06 3.36 10.15
CA GLU A 364 -36.74 3.59 11.43
C GLU A 364 -35.96 4.54 12.32
N LYS A 365 -34.66 4.27 12.54
CA LYS A 365 -33.81 5.15 13.35
C LYS A 365 -33.60 6.54 12.73
N SER A 366 -33.82 6.67 11.42
CA SER A 366 -33.77 7.97 10.72
C SER A 366 -34.97 8.87 11.01
N ALA A 367 -36.06 8.34 11.59
CA ALA A 367 -37.24 9.12 12.00
C ALA A 367 -37.74 10.10 10.91
N ILE A 368 -37.79 9.62 9.66
CA ILE A 368 -38.20 10.42 8.50
C ILE A 368 -39.66 10.87 8.66
N LYS A 369 -39.93 12.18 8.53
CA LYS A 369 -41.28 12.74 8.55
C LYS A 369 -41.88 12.80 7.15
N GLY A 370 -43.21 12.72 7.06
CA GLY A 370 -43.96 12.84 5.81
C GLY A 370 -43.73 14.13 5.02
N THR A 371 -43.29 15.18 5.70
CA THR A 371 -42.99 16.51 5.13
C THR A 371 -41.55 16.63 4.63
N ASP A 372 -40.65 15.72 4.99
CA ASP A 372 -39.22 15.87 4.76
C ASP A 372 -38.86 15.65 3.28
N THR A 373 -37.98 16.52 2.77
CA THR A 373 -37.16 16.27 1.59
C THR A 373 -35.87 15.59 2.03
N VAL A 374 -35.65 14.37 1.57
CA VAL A 374 -34.51 13.54 1.98
C VAL A 374 -33.44 13.54 0.89
N MET A 375 -32.20 13.79 1.28
CA MET A 375 -31.03 13.59 0.42
C MET A 375 -30.43 12.20 0.66
N GLU A 376 -30.14 11.48 -0.43
CA GLU A 376 -29.42 10.20 -0.42
C GLU A 376 -28.20 10.29 -1.34
N VAL A 377 -27.06 9.75 -0.90
CA VAL A 377 -25.77 9.86 -1.62
C VAL A 377 -25.17 8.49 -1.88
N GLY A 378 -25.13 8.08 -3.14
CA GLY A 378 -24.79 6.72 -3.54
C GLY A 378 -26.00 5.80 -3.40
N SER A 379 -27.09 6.14 -4.11
CA SER A 379 -28.34 5.37 -4.10
C SER A 379 -28.16 3.92 -4.58
N GLY A 380 -27.12 3.64 -5.37
CA GLY A 380 -26.82 2.30 -5.87
C GLY A 380 -28.02 1.70 -6.60
N THR A 381 -28.42 0.48 -6.23
CA THR A 381 -29.58 -0.21 -6.82
C THR A 381 -30.94 0.20 -6.24
N GLY A 382 -30.99 1.17 -5.32
CA GLY A 382 -32.23 1.72 -4.78
C GLY A 382 -32.85 1.00 -3.58
N ASN A 383 -32.11 0.12 -2.90
CA ASN A 383 -32.62 -0.63 -1.75
C ASN A 383 -33.11 0.30 -0.61
N MET A 384 -32.36 1.37 -0.32
CA MET A 384 -32.79 2.38 0.66
C MET A 384 -33.71 3.41 0.03
N SER A 385 -33.44 3.85 -1.20
CA SER A 385 -34.26 4.82 -1.95
C SER A 385 -35.75 4.48 -1.92
N LEU A 386 -36.12 3.24 -2.22
CA LEU A 386 -37.52 2.78 -2.22
C LEU A 386 -38.18 2.93 -0.85
N LYS A 387 -37.47 2.64 0.24
CA LYS A 387 -37.98 2.75 1.61
C LYS A 387 -38.07 4.20 2.07
N ILE A 388 -37.14 5.05 1.64
CA ILE A 388 -37.19 6.50 1.89
C ILE A 388 -38.42 7.11 1.19
N MET A 389 -38.65 6.78 -0.08
CA MET A 389 -39.78 7.31 -0.87
C MET A 389 -41.16 6.93 -0.33
N GLN A 390 -41.26 5.83 0.43
CA GLN A 390 -42.49 5.44 1.12
C GLN A 390 -42.84 6.38 2.30
N ARG A 391 -41.85 7.05 2.90
CA ARG A 391 -42.02 7.88 4.11
C ARG A 391 -41.84 9.38 3.86
N ALA A 392 -40.99 9.76 2.92
CA ALA A 392 -40.64 11.16 2.64
C ALA A 392 -41.61 11.83 1.66
N LYS A 393 -41.64 13.17 1.70
CA LYS A 393 -42.30 14.00 0.68
C LYS A 393 -41.59 13.86 -0.66
N LYS A 394 -40.25 13.91 -0.63
CA LYS A 394 -39.39 13.92 -1.82
C LYS A 394 -38.03 13.27 -1.50
N LEU A 395 -37.47 12.54 -2.46
CA LEU A 395 -36.12 11.98 -2.38
C LEU A 395 -35.24 12.62 -3.46
N ILE A 396 -34.08 13.14 -3.06
CA ILE A 396 -33.02 13.64 -3.93
C ILE A 396 -31.86 12.66 -3.86
N ALA A 397 -31.73 11.80 -4.87
CA ALA A 397 -30.72 10.77 -4.95
C ALA A 397 -29.54 11.22 -5.80
N PHE A 398 -28.34 11.26 -5.21
CA PHE A 398 -27.09 11.49 -5.92
C PHE A 398 -26.43 10.16 -6.28
N GLU A 399 -26.02 10.01 -7.53
CA GLU A 399 -25.29 8.83 -7.98
C GLU A 399 -24.26 9.21 -9.05
N ILE A 400 -23.04 8.71 -8.87
CA ILE A 400 -21.93 8.98 -9.80
C ILE A 400 -21.89 7.97 -10.94
N ASP A 401 -22.38 6.75 -10.72
CA ASP A 401 -22.36 5.68 -11.72
C ASP A 401 -23.63 5.70 -12.59
N PRO A 402 -23.53 6.05 -13.89
CA PRO A 402 -24.69 6.10 -14.78
C PRO A 402 -25.41 4.75 -14.90
N LYS A 403 -24.72 3.62 -14.67
CA LYS A 403 -25.34 2.29 -14.69
C LYS A 403 -26.27 2.09 -13.50
N MET A 404 -25.85 2.53 -12.32
CA MET A 404 -26.70 2.48 -11.13
C MET A 404 -27.90 3.41 -11.27
N VAL A 405 -27.71 4.59 -11.89
CA VAL A 405 -28.82 5.50 -12.23
C VAL A 405 -29.86 4.80 -13.10
N ALA A 406 -29.43 4.13 -14.17
CA ALA A 406 -30.33 3.41 -15.06
C ALA A 406 -31.08 2.27 -14.33
N GLU A 407 -30.39 1.51 -13.48
CA GLU A 407 -31.02 0.44 -12.69
C GLU A 407 -32.00 0.99 -11.65
N LEU A 408 -31.67 2.09 -10.98
CA LEU A 408 -32.57 2.79 -10.07
C LEU A 408 -33.83 3.29 -10.79
N GLN A 409 -33.67 3.91 -11.96
CA GLN A 409 -34.78 4.39 -12.78
C GLN A 409 -35.69 3.24 -13.18
N LYS A 410 -35.14 2.16 -13.75
CA LYS A 410 -35.91 0.96 -14.11
C LYS A 410 -36.71 0.39 -12.93
N ARG A 411 -36.09 0.35 -11.75
CA ARG A 411 -36.72 -0.20 -10.54
C ARG A 411 -37.85 0.67 -10.01
N ILE A 412 -37.83 1.96 -10.28
CA ILE A 412 -38.81 2.93 -9.78
C ILE A 412 -39.93 3.19 -10.78
N ILE A 413 -39.69 2.97 -12.09
CA ILE A 413 -40.71 3.05 -13.13
C ILE A 413 -41.90 2.14 -12.75
N GLY A 414 -43.10 2.71 -12.74
CA GLY A 414 -44.35 2.01 -12.40
C GLY A 414 -44.67 1.93 -10.91
N THR A 415 -43.81 2.46 -10.03
CA THR A 415 -44.13 2.58 -8.59
C THR A 415 -44.99 3.80 -8.31
N GLN A 416 -45.93 3.70 -7.36
CA GLN A 416 -46.82 4.82 -6.97
C GLN A 416 -46.07 6.09 -6.53
N ASN A 417 -44.83 5.95 -6.03
CA ASN A 417 -44.03 7.05 -5.51
C ASN A 417 -43.02 7.61 -6.52
N GLN A 418 -43.02 7.16 -7.79
CA GLN A 418 -42.01 7.55 -8.80
C GLN A 418 -41.81 9.07 -8.92
N TYR A 419 -42.89 9.85 -8.86
CA TYR A 419 -42.85 11.32 -8.96
C TYR A 419 -42.09 12.01 -7.81
N LYS A 420 -41.85 11.31 -6.69
CA LYS A 420 -41.11 11.82 -5.54
C LYS A 420 -39.59 11.78 -5.73
N LEU A 421 -39.09 11.04 -6.72
CA LEU A 421 -37.66 10.87 -6.95
C LEU A 421 -37.10 11.96 -7.87
N LYS A 422 -36.04 12.64 -7.42
CA LYS A 422 -35.15 13.43 -8.25
C LYS A 422 -33.76 12.79 -8.23
N ILE A 423 -33.25 12.37 -9.38
CA ILE A 423 -31.88 11.84 -9.50
C ILE A 423 -30.95 12.95 -9.99
N ILE A 424 -29.79 13.10 -9.35
CA ILE A 424 -28.72 14.00 -9.78
C ILE A 424 -27.49 13.15 -10.05
N THR A 425 -27.09 13.08 -11.32
CA THR A 425 -25.92 12.31 -11.75
C THR A 425 -24.66 13.15 -11.63
N GLY A 426 -23.68 12.67 -10.86
CA GLY A 426 -22.38 13.34 -10.71
C GLY A 426 -21.73 13.19 -9.34
N ASP A 427 -20.53 13.75 -9.22
CA ASP A 427 -19.79 13.77 -7.96
C ASP A 427 -20.39 14.81 -7.01
N VAL A 428 -21.05 14.32 -5.95
CA VAL A 428 -21.69 15.14 -4.92
C VAL A 428 -20.75 16.17 -4.28
N ILE A 429 -19.44 15.90 -4.22
CA ILE A 429 -18.44 16.80 -3.62
C ILE A 429 -18.06 17.93 -4.59
N LYS A 430 -18.19 17.74 -5.90
CA LYS A 430 -17.82 18.75 -6.92
C LYS A 430 -18.97 19.64 -7.37
N ILE A 431 -20.21 19.22 -7.16
CA ILE A 431 -21.40 20.03 -7.48
C ILE A 431 -21.31 21.34 -6.68
N LYS A 432 -21.54 22.51 -7.29
CA LYS A 432 -21.38 23.79 -6.60
C LYS A 432 -22.40 23.97 -5.48
N GLU A 433 -23.67 23.73 -5.77
CA GLU A 433 -24.77 23.95 -4.83
C GLU A 433 -25.61 22.69 -4.69
N TRP A 434 -25.84 22.25 -3.45
CA TRP A 434 -26.79 21.18 -3.17
C TRP A 434 -28.21 21.74 -3.19
N PRO A 435 -29.19 21.03 -3.78
CA PRO A 435 -30.59 21.38 -3.63
C PRO A 435 -30.97 21.40 -2.15
N GLN A 436 -31.99 22.17 -1.78
CA GLN A 436 -32.49 22.18 -0.41
C GLN A 436 -33.04 20.80 -0.01
N PHE A 437 -32.66 20.34 1.18
CA PHE A 437 -33.15 19.12 1.82
C PHE A 437 -33.25 19.32 3.34
N ASP A 438 -34.14 18.56 3.98
CA ASP A 438 -34.38 18.66 5.43
C ASP A 438 -33.48 17.70 6.21
N ILE A 439 -33.28 16.48 5.69
CA ILE A 439 -32.43 15.45 6.29
C ILE A 439 -31.65 14.69 5.23
N CYS A 440 -30.53 14.10 5.61
CA CYS A 440 -29.75 13.21 4.75
C CYS A 440 -29.74 11.80 5.32
N VAL A 441 -30.06 10.78 4.52
CA VAL A 441 -30.00 9.37 4.93
C VAL A 441 -29.21 8.62 3.88
N SER A 442 -28.03 8.08 4.23
CA SER A 442 -27.17 7.48 3.23
C SER A 442 -26.21 6.39 3.68
N ASN A 443 -25.95 5.45 2.77
CA ASN A 443 -24.84 4.50 2.80
C ASN A 443 -23.68 5.12 2.03
N LEU A 444 -22.87 5.95 2.69
CA LEU A 444 -21.85 6.74 2.02
C LEU A 444 -20.71 5.86 1.48
N PRO A 445 -20.25 6.12 0.23
CA PRO A 445 -18.99 5.57 -0.25
C PRO A 445 -17.83 6.00 0.65
N TYR A 446 -17.04 5.05 1.13
CA TYR A 446 -16.05 5.31 2.19
C TYR A 446 -15.00 6.37 1.84
N LYS A 447 -14.63 6.46 0.56
CA LYS A 447 -13.64 7.42 0.05
C LYS A 447 -14.05 8.89 0.25
N ILE A 448 -15.34 9.19 0.33
CA ILE A 448 -15.85 10.58 0.43
C ILE A 448 -16.31 10.95 1.84
N SER A 449 -16.16 10.07 2.83
CA SER A 449 -16.73 10.24 4.17
C SER A 449 -16.35 11.57 4.84
N SER A 450 -15.04 11.86 4.91
CA SER A 450 -14.52 13.10 5.54
C SER A 450 -14.95 14.37 4.79
N PRO A 451 -14.67 14.53 3.47
CA PRO A 451 -15.07 15.74 2.75
C PRO A 451 -16.60 15.93 2.73
N PHE A 452 -17.38 14.84 2.70
CA PHE A 452 -18.83 14.91 2.77
C PHE A 452 -19.33 15.47 4.10
N VAL A 453 -18.82 14.96 5.23
CA VAL A 453 -19.22 15.42 6.57
C VAL A 453 -18.91 16.91 6.75
N PHE A 454 -17.72 17.37 6.39
CA PHE A 454 -17.41 18.80 6.50
C PHE A 454 -18.28 19.65 5.58
N ARG A 455 -18.53 19.19 4.35
CA ARG A 455 -19.41 19.91 3.43
C ARG A 455 -20.86 19.98 3.96
N LEU A 456 -21.36 18.91 4.57
CA LEU A 456 -22.68 18.87 5.21
C LEU A 456 -22.82 19.90 6.33
N LEU A 457 -21.78 20.09 7.15
CA LEU A 457 -21.78 21.01 8.29
C LEU A 457 -21.61 22.49 7.86
N LEU A 458 -21.02 22.71 6.69
CA LEU A 458 -20.78 24.05 6.14
C LEU A 458 -21.88 24.50 5.15
N GLN A 459 -22.69 23.58 4.64
CA GLN A 459 -23.82 23.88 3.75
C GLN A 459 -24.84 24.80 4.44
N ARG A 460 -25.50 25.65 3.63
CA ARG A 460 -26.65 26.45 4.06
C ARG A 460 -27.82 26.27 3.07
N PRO A 461 -29.08 26.22 3.55
CA PRO A 461 -29.48 26.10 4.96
C PRO A 461 -28.98 24.79 5.61
N LEU A 462 -28.85 24.79 6.94
CA LEU A 462 -28.42 23.60 7.67
C LEU A 462 -29.51 22.52 7.63
N PRO A 463 -29.16 21.24 7.40
CA PRO A 463 -30.12 20.16 7.56
C PRO A 463 -30.42 19.93 9.04
N ARG A 464 -31.61 19.39 9.34
CA ARG A 464 -32.03 19.05 10.70
C ARG A 464 -31.13 17.98 11.31
N TYR A 465 -30.81 16.94 10.55
CA TYR A 465 -29.81 15.93 10.87
C TYR A 465 -29.46 15.07 9.66
N ALA A 466 -28.40 14.29 9.78
CA ALA A 466 -28.03 13.25 8.83
C ALA A 466 -27.84 11.90 9.54
N VAL A 467 -28.36 10.83 8.94
CA VAL A 467 -28.11 9.43 9.33
C VAL A 467 -27.24 8.77 8.27
N LEU A 468 -25.97 8.59 8.62
CA LEU A 468 -24.93 8.22 7.67
C LEU A 468 -24.26 6.92 8.12
N MET A 469 -24.05 6.01 7.18
CA MET A 469 -23.26 4.82 7.42
C MET A 469 -21.80 5.04 6.99
N PHE A 470 -20.88 4.65 7.87
CA PHE A 470 -19.44 4.74 7.66
C PHE A 470 -18.76 3.41 7.96
N GLN A 471 -17.48 3.29 7.59
CA GLN A 471 -16.61 2.27 8.19
C GLN A 471 -16.58 2.43 9.70
N LYS A 472 -16.54 1.31 10.42
CA LYS A 472 -16.59 1.29 11.88
C LYS A 472 -15.50 2.17 12.52
N GLU A 473 -14.27 2.09 12.04
CA GLU A 473 -13.17 2.93 12.58
C GLU A 473 -13.45 4.43 12.38
N PHE A 474 -13.99 4.82 11.24
CA PHE A 474 -14.33 6.23 10.97
C PHE A 474 -15.48 6.71 11.87
N ALA A 475 -16.52 5.90 12.04
CA ALA A 475 -17.60 6.17 12.97
C ALA A 475 -17.11 6.28 14.43
N ASP A 476 -16.26 5.33 14.86
CA ASP A 476 -15.66 5.33 16.20
C ASP A 476 -14.80 6.60 16.43
N ARG A 477 -14.16 7.13 15.39
CA ARG A 477 -13.45 8.42 15.44
C ARG A 477 -14.40 9.60 15.56
N LEU A 478 -15.53 9.61 14.84
CA LEU A 478 -16.52 10.70 14.93
C LEU A 478 -17.13 10.81 16.33
N THR A 479 -17.40 9.68 16.98
CA THR A 479 -18.01 9.61 18.32
C THR A 479 -16.99 9.48 19.45
N ALA A 480 -15.70 9.60 19.16
CA ALA A 480 -14.66 9.45 20.16
C ALA A 480 -14.70 10.60 21.18
N SER A 481 -14.72 10.25 22.47
CA SER A 481 -14.56 11.21 23.58
C SER A 481 -13.08 11.48 23.87
N PRO A 482 -12.74 12.60 24.53
CA PRO A 482 -11.38 12.87 25.01
C PRO A 482 -10.81 11.70 25.83
N GLY A 483 -9.53 11.43 25.68
CA GLY A 483 -8.82 10.34 26.33
C GLY A 483 -8.93 8.98 25.59
N SER A 484 -9.95 8.79 24.77
CA SER A 484 -10.14 7.54 24.02
C SER A 484 -9.07 7.30 22.95
N LYS A 485 -8.86 6.04 22.56
CA LYS A 485 -7.85 5.67 21.56
C LYS A 485 -8.12 6.32 20.19
N CYS A 486 -9.40 6.40 19.81
CA CYS A 486 -9.87 6.89 18.52
C CYS A 486 -9.99 8.43 18.47
N TYR A 487 -9.80 9.13 19.60
CA TYR A 487 -9.87 10.59 19.66
C TYR A 487 -8.82 11.24 18.76
N CYS A 488 -9.26 12.15 17.88
CA CYS A 488 -8.44 12.82 16.89
C CYS A 488 -9.06 14.15 16.46
N ARG A 489 -8.35 14.91 15.60
CA ARG A 489 -8.84 16.17 15.03
C ARG A 489 -10.25 16.09 14.45
N LEU A 490 -10.58 14.99 13.76
CA LEU A 490 -11.91 14.76 13.18
C LEU A 490 -13.00 14.76 14.27
N SER A 491 -12.74 14.12 15.41
CA SER A 491 -13.65 14.05 16.55
C SER A 491 -14.00 15.46 17.02
N VAL A 492 -12.98 16.27 17.32
CA VAL A 492 -13.16 17.62 17.87
C VAL A 492 -13.81 18.55 16.85
N SER A 493 -13.39 18.49 15.58
CA SER A 493 -13.89 19.38 14.53
C SER A 493 -15.36 19.15 14.23
N VAL A 494 -15.80 17.89 14.18
CA VAL A 494 -17.20 17.55 13.92
C VAL A 494 -18.06 17.82 15.15
N GLN A 495 -17.60 17.42 16.36
CA GLN A 495 -18.38 17.60 17.59
C GLN A 495 -18.55 19.07 18.01
N LEU A 496 -17.63 19.96 17.58
CA LEU A 496 -17.80 21.40 17.71
C LEU A 496 -19.05 21.88 16.93
N LEU A 497 -19.21 21.41 15.70
CA LEU A 497 -20.25 21.88 14.78
C LEU A 497 -21.56 21.10 14.87
N ALA A 498 -21.55 19.88 15.44
CA ALA A 498 -22.70 19.00 15.48
C ALA A 498 -22.71 18.08 16.71
N LYS A 499 -23.91 17.65 17.10
CA LYS A 499 -24.10 16.50 17.98
C LYS A 499 -23.93 15.22 17.16
N VAL A 500 -23.12 14.28 17.65
CA VAL A 500 -22.83 13.02 16.95
C VAL A 500 -23.20 11.83 17.84
N GLU A 501 -24.03 10.92 17.32
CA GLU A 501 -24.52 9.76 18.07
C GLU A 501 -24.32 8.47 17.27
N HIS A 502 -23.80 7.43 17.92
CA HIS A 502 -23.69 6.10 17.31
C HIS A 502 -25.02 5.35 17.41
N LEU A 503 -25.67 5.07 16.28
CA LEU A 503 -27.00 4.45 16.24
C LEU A 503 -26.97 2.92 16.22
N MET A 504 -26.12 2.30 15.40
CA MET A 504 -26.01 0.84 15.31
C MET A 504 -24.76 0.38 14.56
N LYS A 505 -24.31 -0.86 14.84
CA LYS A 505 -23.23 -1.54 14.10
C LYS A 505 -23.82 -2.38 12.97
N VAL A 506 -23.11 -2.46 11.85
CA VAL A 506 -23.52 -3.26 10.68
C VAL A 506 -22.35 -4.16 10.27
N LYS A 507 -22.57 -5.46 10.23
CA LYS A 507 -21.53 -6.44 9.88
C LYS A 507 -21.20 -6.35 8.39
N ARG A 508 -19.94 -6.63 8.02
CA ARG A 508 -19.53 -6.71 6.60
C ARG A 508 -20.33 -7.74 5.77
N SER A 509 -20.89 -8.76 6.42
CA SER A 509 -21.75 -9.80 5.80
C SER A 509 -23.02 -9.25 5.19
N GLU A 510 -23.45 -8.06 5.62
CA GLU A 510 -24.69 -7.41 5.18
C GLU A 510 -24.57 -6.72 3.82
N PHE A 511 -23.38 -6.75 3.22
CA PHE A 511 -23.07 -6.05 1.98
C PHE A 511 -22.72 -7.00 0.83
N VAL A 512 -22.91 -6.51 -0.40
CA VAL A 512 -22.44 -7.15 -1.64
C VAL A 512 -21.75 -6.11 -2.51
N PRO A 513 -20.46 -6.33 -2.88
CA PRO A 513 -19.53 -7.25 -2.24
C PRO A 513 -19.25 -6.87 -0.77
N PRO A 514 -18.85 -7.82 0.09
CA PRO A 514 -18.54 -7.51 1.49
C PRO A 514 -17.29 -6.61 1.60
N PRO A 515 -17.32 -5.54 2.42
CA PRO A 515 -16.15 -4.73 2.71
C PRO A 515 -15.14 -5.48 3.59
N LYS A 516 -13.90 -4.97 3.65
CA LYS A 516 -12.82 -5.54 4.48
C LYS A 516 -13.04 -5.35 5.99
N VAL A 517 -13.88 -4.40 6.37
CA VAL A 517 -14.14 -3.99 7.75
C VAL A 517 -15.64 -3.85 7.97
N ASP A 518 -16.07 -3.92 9.22
CA ASP A 518 -17.46 -3.67 9.59
C ASP A 518 -17.80 -2.18 9.47
N SER A 519 -19.10 -1.89 9.50
CA SER A 519 -19.65 -0.53 9.35
C SER A 519 -20.43 -0.12 10.59
N ALA A 520 -20.72 1.17 10.71
CA ALA A 520 -21.57 1.70 11.75
C ALA A 520 -22.39 2.88 11.21
N VAL A 521 -23.60 3.03 11.75
CA VAL A 521 -24.56 4.07 11.40
C VAL A 521 -24.49 5.14 12.48
N VAL A 522 -24.31 6.39 12.07
CA VAL A 522 -24.10 7.55 12.94
C VAL A 522 -25.12 8.63 12.59
N ARG A 523 -25.69 9.26 13.62
CA ARG A 523 -26.49 10.48 13.51
C ARG A 523 -25.60 11.69 13.70
N ILE A 524 -25.70 12.67 12.80
CA ILE A 524 -25.01 13.96 12.89
C ILE A 524 -26.07 15.05 12.85
N GLU A 525 -26.23 15.79 13.94
CA GLU A 525 -27.19 16.89 14.06
C GLU A 525 -26.43 18.21 14.14
N PRO A 526 -26.41 19.03 13.07
CA PRO A 526 -25.74 20.32 13.10
C PRO A 526 -26.27 21.22 14.22
N ARG A 527 -25.37 21.92 14.91
CA ARG A 527 -25.77 22.93 15.89
C ARG A 527 -26.33 24.15 15.16
N SER A 528 -27.52 24.57 15.55
CA SER A 528 -28.19 25.76 15.03
C SER A 528 -28.61 26.66 16.20
N PRO A 529 -28.05 27.88 16.34
CA PRO A 529 -27.06 28.49 15.46
C PRO A 529 -25.68 27.79 15.54
N PRO A 530 -24.87 27.87 14.48
CA PRO A 530 -23.49 27.38 14.53
C PRO A 530 -22.68 28.20 15.55
N PRO A 531 -21.65 27.62 16.18
CA PRO A 531 -20.82 28.35 17.14
C PRO A 531 -20.11 29.53 16.45
N ALA A 532 -20.04 30.67 17.14
CA ALA A 532 -19.45 31.92 16.63
C ALA A 532 -17.91 31.87 16.66
N ILE A 533 -17.32 31.01 15.82
CA ILE A 533 -15.87 30.77 15.76
C ILE A 533 -15.41 30.82 14.31
N CYS A 534 -14.27 31.47 14.06
CA CYS A 534 -13.59 31.35 12.78
C CYS A 534 -13.07 29.92 12.59
N TYR A 535 -13.75 29.13 11.76
CA TYR A 535 -13.39 27.73 11.55
C TYR A 535 -11.96 27.54 10.99
N LYS A 536 -11.45 28.52 10.22
CA LYS A 536 -10.08 28.49 9.70
C LYS A 536 -9.05 28.53 10.84
N GLU A 537 -9.22 29.43 11.80
CA GLU A 537 -8.34 29.50 12.97
C GLU A 537 -8.42 28.24 13.81
N TRP A 538 -9.65 27.79 14.06
CA TRP A 538 -9.91 26.55 14.79
C TRP A 538 -9.22 25.35 14.16
N ASP A 539 -9.38 25.12 12.85
CA ASP A 539 -8.75 24.01 12.15
C ASP A 539 -7.21 24.15 12.11
N GLY A 540 -6.68 25.37 11.98
CA GLY A 540 -5.26 25.66 12.05
C GLY A 540 -4.64 25.26 13.39
N MET A 541 -5.25 25.69 14.50
CA MET A 541 -4.85 25.31 15.85
C MET A 541 -4.91 23.78 16.06
N LEU A 542 -6.02 23.15 15.67
CA LEU A 542 -6.19 21.71 15.83
C LEU A 542 -5.20 20.89 14.99
N ARG A 543 -4.77 21.38 13.81
CA ARG A 543 -3.74 20.72 13.00
C ARG A 543 -2.41 20.62 13.76
N ILE A 544 -2.00 21.70 14.43
CA ILE A 544 -0.80 21.72 15.25
C ILE A 544 -0.97 20.80 16.46
N ALA A 545 -2.06 20.95 17.21
CA ALA A 545 -2.31 20.18 18.44
C ALA A 545 -2.39 18.65 18.19
N PHE A 546 -2.97 18.22 17.07
CA PHE A 546 -3.13 16.79 16.76
C PHE A 546 -1.99 16.18 15.92
N MET A 547 -0.95 16.95 15.57
CA MET A 547 0.22 16.44 14.84
C MET A 547 0.88 15.26 15.58
N ARG A 548 1.09 15.40 16.89
CA ARG A 548 1.44 14.28 17.78
C ARG A 548 0.62 14.37 19.07
N LYS A 549 -0.62 13.86 19.02
CA LYS A 549 -1.63 14.01 20.10
C LYS A 549 -1.21 13.58 21.52
N ASN A 550 -0.16 12.77 21.66
CA ASN A 550 0.37 12.30 22.95
C ASN A 550 1.53 13.18 23.50
N LYS A 551 2.06 14.12 22.70
CA LYS A 551 3.05 15.11 23.17
C LYS A 551 2.34 16.28 23.84
N THR A 552 3.08 17.01 24.66
CA THR A 552 2.59 18.21 25.33
C THR A 552 2.32 19.33 24.31
N ILE A 553 1.34 20.19 24.57
CA ILE A 553 1.02 21.33 23.70
C ILE A 553 2.26 22.22 23.51
N LEU A 554 2.99 22.53 24.58
CA LEU A 554 4.23 23.33 24.49
C LEU A 554 5.23 22.73 23.49
N SER A 555 5.49 21.42 23.56
CA SER A 555 6.43 20.75 22.65
C SER A 555 5.98 20.79 21.19
N LEU A 556 4.68 20.86 20.92
CA LEU A 556 4.15 20.95 19.56
C LEU A 556 4.28 22.36 18.99
N PHE A 557 4.04 23.36 19.83
CA PHE A 557 4.05 24.77 19.42
C PHE A 557 5.46 25.38 19.36
N LYS A 558 6.45 24.83 20.08
CA LYS A 558 7.89 25.20 19.96
C LYS A 558 8.60 24.58 18.74
N GLN A 559 7.90 23.89 17.85
CA GLN A 559 8.54 23.38 16.63
C GLN A 559 8.84 24.53 15.67
N LYS A 560 10.08 24.61 15.16
CA LYS A 560 10.55 25.69 14.28
C LYS A 560 9.56 26.07 13.17
N ASN A 561 8.99 25.08 12.48
CA ASN A 561 8.02 25.33 11.40
C ASN A 561 6.73 25.99 11.91
N VAL A 562 6.25 25.61 13.10
CA VAL A 562 5.05 26.19 13.71
C VAL A 562 5.33 27.61 14.17
N VAL A 563 6.46 27.82 14.84
CA VAL A 563 6.91 29.16 15.30
C VAL A 563 6.98 30.12 14.12
N ASN A 564 7.63 29.73 13.01
CA ASN A 564 7.76 30.58 11.82
C ASN A 564 6.41 30.97 11.21
N ILE A 565 5.44 30.04 11.18
CA ILE A 565 4.09 30.31 10.67
C ILE A 565 3.36 31.31 11.59
N LEU A 566 3.39 31.07 12.90
CA LEU A 566 2.71 31.94 13.86
C LEU A 566 3.37 33.32 13.95
N GLU A 567 4.69 33.41 13.85
CA GLU A 567 5.44 34.68 13.80
C GLU A 567 5.04 35.51 12.59
N ARG A 568 4.92 34.87 11.41
CA ARG A 568 4.46 35.54 10.20
C ARG A 568 3.05 36.12 10.37
N ASN A 569 2.13 35.33 10.93
CA ASN A 569 0.76 35.77 11.19
C ASN A 569 0.72 36.91 12.22
N TYR A 570 1.48 36.78 13.31
CA TYR A 570 1.61 37.79 14.36
C TYR A 570 2.10 39.12 13.80
N LYS A 571 3.15 39.12 12.96
CA LYS A 571 3.66 40.33 12.29
C LYS A 571 2.60 41.03 11.43
N ILE A 572 1.77 40.26 10.71
CA ILE A 572 0.67 40.80 9.90
C ILE A 572 -0.37 41.47 10.80
N VAL A 573 -0.74 40.84 11.90
CA VAL A 573 -1.74 41.35 12.85
C VAL A 573 -1.23 42.61 13.55
N CYS A 574 0.00 42.61 14.05
CA CYS A 574 0.62 43.80 14.66
C CYS A 574 0.68 44.98 13.68
N LYS A 575 1.07 44.73 12.42
CA LYS A 575 1.05 45.76 11.36
C LYS A 575 -0.37 46.30 11.13
N SER A 576 -1.38 45.43 11.10
CA SER A 576 -2.78 45.85 10.91
C SER A 576 -3.32 46.69 12.08
N LYS A 577 -2.82 46.45 13.29
CA LYS A 577 -3.20 47.16 14.53
C LYS A 577 -2.33 48.38 14.83
N GLY A 578 -1.30 48.66 14.02
CA GLY A 578 -0.33 49.73 14.29
C GLY A 578 0.54 49.48 15.53
N LYS A 579 0.73 48.22 15.93
CA LYS A 579 1.54 47.83 17.09
C LYS A 579 2.99 47.61 16.65
N GLU A 580 3.92 48.36 17.24
CA GLU A 580 5.34 48.16 17.01
C GLU A 580 5.82 46.87 17.69
N ILE A 581 6.71 46.15 17.01
CA ILE A 581 7.32 44.91 17.51
C ILE A 581 8.72 45.26 17.99
N PRO A 582 9.08 44.97 19.26
CA PRO A 582 10.42 45.22 19.79
C PRO A 582 11.52 44.51 18.98
N ASP A 583 12.71 45.11 18.91
CA ASP A 583 13.86 44.54 18.19
C ASP A 583 14.37 43.22 18.80
N ASP A 584 14.12 42.98 20.09
CA ASP A 584 14.46 41.77 20.84
C ASP A 584 13.33 40.72 20.88
N PHE A 585 12.29 40.89 20.05
CA PHE A 585 11.11 40.02 20.07
C PHE A 585 11.41 38.56 19.70
N SER A 586 11.03 37.64 20.59
CA SER A 586 11.03 36.19 20.34
C SER A 586 9.61 35.63 20.33
N MET A 587 9.18 35.10 19.18
CA MET A 587 7.89 34.42 19.06
C MET A 587 7.83 33.15 19.93
N GLU A 588 8.96 32.46 20.09
CA GLU A 588 9.02 31.24 20.91
C GLU A 588 8.70 31.53 22.37
N GLU A 589 9.24 32.63 22.91
CA GLU A 589 9.00 33.06 24.28
C GLU A 589 7.56 33.54 24.48
N LEU A 590 7.00 34.28 23.52
CA LEU A 590 5.59 34.70 23.57
C LEU A 590 4.63 33.50 23.60
N ILE A 591 4.88 32.49 22.75
CA ILE A 591 4.10 31.24 22.72
C ILE A 591 4.23 30.50 24.06
N GLU A 592 5.45 30.38 24.59
CA GLU A 592 5.70 29.69 25.85
C GLU A 592 5.00 30.38 27.02
N ARG A 593 5.15 31.71 27.15
CA ARG A 593 4.45 32.51 28.15
C ARG A 593 2.94 32.33 28.06
N SER A 594 2.36 32.51 26.87
CA SER A 594 0.92 32.33 26.63
C SER A 594 0.46 30.94 27.09
N LEU A 595 1.18 29.87 26.75
CA LEU A 595 0.82 28.51 27.12
C LEU A 595 1.00 28.19 28.62
N VAL A 596 1.99 28.79 29.28
CA VAL A 596 2.23 28.63 30.72
C VAL A 596 1.16 29.36 31.51
N ASP A 597 0.89 30.62 31.18
CA ASP A 597 -0.13 31.46 31.84
C ASP A 597 -1.53 30.86 31.66
N GLY A 598 -1.81 30.33 30.47
CA GLY A 598 -3.07 29.62 30.18
C GLY A 598 -3.17 28.20 30.76
N GLN A 599 -2.14 27.71 31.47
CA GLN A 599 -2.07 26.34 32.01
C GLN A 599 -2.25 25.22 30.96
N PHE A 600 -1.84 25.49 29.72
CA PHE A 600 -1.91 24.54 28.60
C PHE A 600 -0.58 23.86 28.29
N ALA A 601 0.54 24.41 28.77
CA ALA A 601 1.89 23.96 28.43
C ALA A 601 2.08 22.43 28.54
N ASN A 602 1.63 21.85 29.66
CA ASN A 602 1.78 20.41 29.96
C ASN A 602 0.57 19.55 29.53
N ARG A 603 -0.50 20.16 29.03
CA ARG A 603 -1.67 19.42 28.54
C ARG A 603 -1.34 18.68 27.24
N ARG A 604 -2.15 17.68 26.90
CA ARG A 604 -1.99 16.86 25.70
C ARG A 604 -3.29 16.85 24.92
N ALA A 605 -3.23 17.06 23.61
CA ALA A 605 -4.41 17.11 22.76
C ALA A 605 -5.30 15.85 22.85
N ARG A 606 -4.73 14.68 23.19
CA ARG A 606 -5.48 13.45 23.42
C ARG A 606 -6.55 13.59 24.52
N THR A 607 -6.32 14.36 25.57
CA THR A 607 -7.20 14.44 26.75
C THR A 607 -8.00 15.74 26.81
N MET A 608 -7.69 16.71 25.96
CA MET A 608 -8.37 18.01 25.94
C MET A 608 -9.78 17.90 25.35
N SER A 609 -10.76 18.49 26.02
CA SER A 609 -12.13 18.62 25.54
C SER A 609 -12.27 19.74 24.49
N ILE A 610 -13.47 19.90 23.94
CA ILE A 610 -13.76 21.01 23.01
C ILE A 610 -13.62 22.34 23.74
N GLU A 611 -14.10 22.41 24.99
CA GLU A 611 -13.99 23.58 25.86
C GLU A 611 -12.53 23.95 26.13
N ASP A 612 -11.66 22.96 26.36
CA ASP A 612 -10.22 23.19 26.53
C ASP A 612 -9.59 23.79 25.26
N PHE A 613 -9.98 23.32 24.07
CA PHE A 613 -9.49 23.88 22.81
C PHE A 613 -10.03 25.28 22.55
N LEU A 614 -11.28 25.56 22.95
CA LEU A 614 -11.84 26.92 22.87
C LEU A 614 -11.08 27.88 23.78
N ALA A 615 -10.81 27.46 25.02
CA ALA A 615 -10.02 28.24 25.97
C ALA A 615 -8.59 28.47 25.45
N LEU A 616 -7.96 27.44 24.84
CA LEU A 616 -6.65 27.57 24.21
C LEU A 616 -6.66 28.59 23.06
N LEU A 617 -7.66 28.53 22.19
CA LEU A 617 -7.78 29.47 21.06
C LEU A 617 -7.97 30.91 21.56
N ILE A 618 -8.83 31.11 22.56
CA ILE A 618 -9.04 32.43 23.19
C ILE A 618 -7.73 32.93 23.81
N ASN A 619 -6.98 32.05 24.47
CA ASN A 619 -5.72 32.40 25.11
C ASN A 619 -4.66 32.87 24.10
N PHE A 620 -4.58 32.23 22.93
CA PHE A 620 -3.72 32.69 21.84
C PHE A 620 -4.21 34.00 21.23
N ASN A 621 -5.53 34.12 20.96
CA ASN A 621 -6.10 35.31 20.35
C ASN A 621 -5.97 36.56 21.25
N LYS A 622 -5.92 36.40 22.58
CA LYS A 622 -5.64 37.51 23.53
C LYS A 622 -4.23 38.09 23.36
N GLU A 623 -3.27 37.26 22.98
CA GLU A 623 -1.88 37.66 22.71
C GLU A 623 -1.66 37.98 21.22
N ASP A 624 -2.72 38.21 20.43
CA ASP A 624 -2.67 38.45 18.98
C ASP A 624 -2.05 37.30 18.16
N ILE A 625 -2.04 36.08 18.69
CA ILE A 625 -1.52 34.89 18.00
C ILE A 625 -2.65 34.22 17.21
N HIS A 626 -2.61 34.36 15.88
CA HIS A 626 -3.62 33.83 14.96
C HIS A 626 -3.09 32.69 14.08
N PHE A 627 -3.97 31.75 13.73
CA PHE A 627 -3.63 30.51 13.02
C PHE A 627 -3.86 30.55 11.51
N SER A 628 -4.40 31.64 10.97
CA SER A 628 -4.73 31.80 9.55
C SER A 628 -4.63 33.24 9.07
#